data_AF-A0A843EBQ7-F1
#
_entry.id   AF-A0A843EBQ7-F1
#
_cell.length_a   1.000
_cell.length_b   1.000
_cell.length_c   1.000
_cell.angle_alpha   90.00
_cell.angle_beta   90.00
_cell.angle_gamma   90.00
#
_symmetry.space_group_name_H-M   'P 1'
#
loop_
_entity.id
_entity.type
_entity.pdbx_description
1 polymer ?
#
loop_
_entity_poly.entity_id
_entity_poly.type
_entity_poly.pdbx_seq_one_letter_code
_entity_poly.pdbx_strand_id
1 'polypeptide(L)' 'TQPHSEVAALAIFQHLLMDGKEFDLEFENPVFEVIPTAHGKTVNIHDENRKINKE' A
#
# COMPACT_ATOMS: atom_id res chain seq x y z
N THR A 1 26.03 14.12 -5.63
CA THR A 1 24.99 13.11 -5.33
C THR A 1 25.11 12.78 -3.85
N GLN A 2 24.03 12.95 -3.09
CA GLN A 2 24.02 12.54 -1.68
C GLN A 2 23.96 11.00 -1.61
N PRO A 3 24.58 10.35 -0.62
CA PRO A 3 24.35 8.93 -0.41
C PRO A 3 22.89 8.75 0.01
N HIS A 4 22.08 8.13 -0.84
CA HIS A 4 20.68 7.86 -0.57
C HIS A 4 20.35 6.41 -0.84
N SER A 5 19.25 5.96 -0.24
CA SER A 5 18.69 4.63 -0.48
C SER A 5 18.20 4.51 -1.91
N GLU A 6 18.52 3.40 -2.60
CA GLU A 6 17.94 3.07 -3.90
C GLU A 6 16.42 2.89 -3.82
N VAL A 7 15.90 2.42 -2.68
CA VAL A 7 14.46 2.31 -2.41
C VAL A 7 13.80 3.69 -2.38
N ALA A 8 14.47 4.68 -1.77
CA ALA A 8 13.97 6.05 -1.77
C ALA A 8 13.99 6.67 -3.18
N ALA A 9 15.04 6.40 -3.95
CA ALA A 9 15.12 6.86 -5.34
C ALA A 9 14.00 6.26 -6.20
N LEU A 10 13.72 4.96 -6.06
CA LEU A 10 12.63 4.30 -6.75
C LEU A 10 11.26 4.83 -6.32
N ALA A 11 11.02 5.04 -5.02
CA ALA A 11 9.75 5.56 -4.52
C ALA A 11 9.43 6.95 -5.09
N ILE A 12 10.40 7.87 -5.08
CA ILE A 12 10.22 9.22 -5.65
C ILE A 12 10.06 9.16 -7.18
N PHE A 13 10.82 8.30 -7.85
CA PHE A 13 10.67 8.10 -9.30
C PHE A 13 9.25 7.63 -9.65
N GLN A 14 8.72 6.63 -8.94
CA GLN A 14 7.37 6.09 -9.16
C GLN A 14 6.30 7.13 -8.83
N HIS A 15 6.44 7.86 -7.71
CA HIS A 15 5.53 8.95 -7.34
C HIS A 15 5.39 9.99 -8.46
N LEU A 16 6.52 10.41 -9.05
CA LEU A 16 6.54 11.37 -10.17
C LEU A 16 6.00 10.76 -11.47
N LEU A 17 6.37 9.50 -11.77
CA LEU A 17 5.93 8.80 -12.99
C LEU A 17 4.41 8.56 -12.99
N MET A 18 3.85 8.27 -11.83
CA MET A 18 2.44 7.89 -11.64
C MET A 18 1.57 9.05 -11.17
N ASP A 19 2.14 10.26 -11.03
CA ASP A 19 1.44 11.48 -10.57
C ASP A 19 0.74 11.30 -9.22
N GLY A 20 1.40 10.62 -8.28
CA GLY A 20 0.90 10.36 -6.93
C GLY A 20 -0.23 9.33 -6.81
N LYS A 21 -0.61 8.66 -7.90
CA LYS A 21 -1.72 7.69 -7.92
C LYS A 21 -1.48 6.41 -7.13
N GLU A 22 -0.27 6.20 -6.59
CA GLU A 22 -0.01 5.07 -5.70
C GLU A 22 -0.86 5.09 -4.43
N PHE A 23 -1.37 6.27 -4.02
CA PHE A 23 -2.28 6.40 -2.89
C PHE A 23 -3.70 5.90 -3.18
N ASP A 24 -4.07 5.80 -4.47
CA ASP A 24 -5.38 5.29 -4.93
C ASP A 24 -5.33 3.80 -5.28
N LEU A 25 -4.18 3.14 -5.10
CA LEU A 25 -4.00 1.74 -5.45
C LEU A 25 -4.73 0.86 -4.43
N GLU A 26 -5.74 0.14 -4.90
CA GLU A 26 -6.48 -0.85 -4.12
C GLU A 26 -6.23 -2.26 -4.68
N PHE A 27 -6.16 -3.24 -3.78
CA PHE A 27 -6.04 -4.64 -4.15
C PHE A 27 -7.44 -5.25 -4.25
N GLU A 28 -7.67 -6.06 -5.28
CA GLU A 28 -8.91 -6.84 -5.37
C GLU A 28 -8.93 -7.94 -4.30
N ASN A 29 -10.05 -8.07 -3.58
CA ASN A 29 -10.23 -9.04 -2.49
C ASN A 29 -9.12 -9.01 -1.43
N PRO A 30 -8.86 -7.85 -0.78
CA PRO A 30 -7.80 -7.74 0.20
C PRO A 30 -8.17 -8.57 1.44
N VAL A 31 -7.16 -9.22 2.05
CA VAL A 31 -7.35 -9.88 3.36
C VAL A 31 -7.35 -8.85 4.49
N PHE A 32 -6.59 -7.76 4.31
CA PHE A 32 -6.49 -6.65 5.25
C PHE A 32 -6.46 -5.34 4.48
N GLU A 33 -7.16 -4.33 5.00
CA GLU A 33 -7.05 -2.95 4.55
C GLU A 33 -6.96 -2.03 5.78
N VAL A 34 -6.04 -1.07 5.75
CA VAL A 34 -5.90 -0.08 6.82
C VAL A 34 -6.76 1.12 6.47
N ILE A 35 -7.63 1.54 7.39
CA ILE A 35 -8.47 2.72 7.20
C ILE A 35 -7.72 3.95 7.72
N PRO A 36 -7.48 4.98 6.88
CA PRO A 36 -6.90 6.23 7.35
C PRO A 36 -7.76 6.86 8.43
N THR A 37 -7.20 7.00 9.63
CA THR A 37 -7.87 7.60 10.79
C THR A 37 -6.98 8.67 11.40
N ALA A 38 -7.55 9.81 11.81
CA ALA A 38 -6.78 10.91 12.40
C ALA A 38 -5.96 10.48 13.63
N HIS A 39 -6.51 9.57 14.45
CA HIS A 39 -5.85 9.02 15.62
C HIS A 39 -6.13 7.52 15.74
N GLY A 40 -5.12 6.77 16.17
CA GLY A 40 -5.22 5.32 16.32
C GLY A 40 -4.95 4.57 15.02
N LYS A 41 -5.34 3.29 15.01
CA LYS A 41 -5.19 2.39 13.87
C LYS A 41 -6.45 1.54 13.74
N THR A 42 -7.18 1.73 12.65
CA THR A 42 -8.33 0.89 12.29
C THR A 42 -7.97 0.05 11.07
N VAL A 43 -8.34 -1.23 11.09
CA VAL A 43 -8.06 -2.20 10.03
C VAL A 43 -9.31 -3.03 9.79
N ASN A 44 -9.77 -3.11 8.55
CA ASN A 44 -10.80 -4.09 8.18
C ASN A 44 -10.12 -5.42 7.83
N ILE A 45 -10.68 -6.52 8.33
CA ILE A 45 -10.14 -7.87 8.17
C ILE A 45 -11.19 -8.70 7.44
N HIS A 46 -10.83 -9.23 6.27
CA HIS A 46 -11.69 -10.06 5.43
C HIS A 46 -11.18 -11.51 5.49
N ASP A 47 -11.56 -12.23 6.55
CA ASP A 47 -11.10 -13.61 6.81
C ASP A 47 -11.49 -14.60 5.70
N GLU A 48 -12.56 -14.30 4.95
CA GLU A 48 -12.99 -15.04 3.76
C GLU A 48 -11.92 -15.05 2.66
N ASN A 49 -11.26 -13.92 2.41
CA ASN A 49 -10.24 -13.77 1.37
C ASN A 49 -8.94 -14.49 1.74
N ARG A 50 -8.71 -14.76 3.02
CA ARG A 50 -7.52 -15.47 3.50
C ARG A 50 -7.47 -16.94 3.06
N LYS A 51 -8.63 -17.56 2.85
CA LYS A 51 -8.73 -18.98 2.47
C LYS A 51 -8.49 -19.18 0.97
N ILE A 52 -8.90 -18.21 0.16
CA ILE A 52 -8.80 -18.23 -1.30
C ILE A 52 -7.32 -18.19 -1.75
N ASN A 53 -6.46 -17.45 -1.04
CA ASN A 53 -5.05 -17.28 -1.38
C ASN A 53 -4.10 -18.41 -0.89
N LYS A 54 -4.63 -19.55 -0.44
CA LYS A 54 -3.83 -20.70 0.03
C LYS A 54 -3.79 -21.89 -0.94
N GLU A 55 -4.49 -21.81 -2.05
CA GLU A 55 -4.45 -22.77 -3.16
C GLU A 55 -3.54 -22.24 -4.28
#